data_AF-A0A7W0LVY2-F1
#
_entry.id   AF-A0A7W0LVY2-F1
#
_cell.length_a   1.000
_cell.length_b   1.000
_cell.length_c   1.000
_cell.angle_alpha   90.00
_cell.angle_beta   90.00
_cell.angle_gamma   90.00
#
_symmetry.space_group_name_H-M   'P 1'
#
loop_
_entity.id
_entity.type
_entity.pdbx_description
1 polymer ?
#
loop_
_entity_poly.entity_id
_entity_poly.type
_entity_poly.pdbx_seq_one_letter_code
_entity_poly.pdbx_strand_id
1 'polypeptide(L)'
;MSAPRTILYTGKGGVGKTSVAAATARRCAAAGMRTVILSTDAAHSLSDSLEAEVGAVPSEVAPLLFAQEVQAQTEMEHNWDAVSGWLGELLADRGVDPIVAEELTVPPGMDELFSLLQIKRHHDSGEFDAIVVDCAPTGET
;
A
#
# COMPACT_ATOMS: atom_id res chain seq x y z
N MET A 1 -7.33 21.72 -3.57
CA MET A 1 -8.08 20.71 -2.77
C MET A 1 -7.34 20.51 -1.45
N SER A 2 -8.03 20.12 -0.38
CA SER A 2 -7.36 19.77 0.88
C SER A 2 -6.56 18.48 0.68
N ALA A 3 -5.45 18.31 1.39
CA ALA A 3 -4.73 17.03 1.40
C ALA A 3 -5.65 15.91 1.91
N PRO A 4 -5.57 14.68 1.34
CA PRO A 4 -6.38 13.56 1.79
C PRO A 4 -6.07 13.17 3.22
N ARG A 5 -7.07 12.60 3.91
CA ARG A 5 -6.87 11.98 5.22
C ARG A 5 -6.43 10.52 5.05
N THR A 6 -5.23 10.19 5.50
CA THR A 6 -4.72 8.81 5.53
C THR A 6 -5.05 8.14 6.87
N ILE A 7 -5.66 6.96 6.84
CA ILE A 7 -6.09 6.18 8.01
C ILE A 7 -5.47 4.79 7.92
N LEU A 8 -4.59 4.44 8.87
CA LEU A 8 -3.90 3.15 8.89
C LEU A 8 -4.52 2.22 9.94
N TYR A 9 -4.82 0.99 9.53
CA TYR A 9 -5.27 -0.09 10.40
C TYR A 9 -4.14 -1.09 10.60
N THR A 10 -3.54 -1.08 11.79
CA THR A 10 -2.42 -1.94 12.17
C THR A 10 -2.80 -2.89 13.30
N GLY A 11 -2.04 -3.98 13.45
CA GLY A 11 -2.23 -4.96 14.53
C GLY A 11 -1.93 -6.39 14.10
N LYS A 12 -2.13 -7.33 15.02
CA LYS A 12 -1.88 -8.76 14.80
C LYS A 12 -2.80 -9.36 13.72
N GLY A 13 -2.48 -10.58 13.29
CA GLY A 13 -3.35 -11.37 12.40
C GLY A 13 -4.68 -11.70 13.08
N GLY A 14 -5.78 -11.72 12.32
CA GLY A 14 -7.09 -12.19 12.81
C GLY A 14 -7.86 -11.25 13.76
N VAL A 15 -7.38 -10.04 14.04
CA VAL A 15 -8.08 -9.08 14.94
C VAL A 15 -9.19 -8.27 14.25
N GLY A 16 -9.48 -8.53 12.97
CA GLY A 16 -10.54 -7.86 12.21
C GLY A 16 -10.14 -6.57 11.49
N LYS A 17 -8.84 -6.35 11.24
CA LYS A 17 -8.32 -5.14 10.56
C LYS A 17 -8.99 -4.89 9.21
N THR A 18 -8.96 -5.87 8.32
CA THR A 18 -9.57 -5.80 6.99
C THR A 18 -11.05 -5.43 7.04
N SER A 19 -11.81 -6.05 7.94
CA SER A 19 -13.25 -5.77 8.07
C SER A 19 -13.50 -4.33 8.53
N VAL A 20 -12.74 -3.83 9.51
CA VAL A 20 -12.88 -2.45 9.99
C VAL A 20 -12.38 -1.45 8.95
N ALA A 21 -11.29 -1.75 8.25
CA ALA A 21 -10.77 -0.92 7.16
C ALA A 21 -11.80 -0.79 6.03
N ALA A 22 -12.34 -1.90 5.54
CA ALA A 22 -13.38 -1.92 4.50
C ALA A 22 -14.65 -1.17 4.95
N ALA A 23 -15.10 -1.38 6.19
CA ALA A 23 -16.26 -0.66 6.73
C ALA A 23 -16.03 0.86 6.79
N THR A 24 -14.85 1.28 7.20
CA THR A 24 -14.45 2.70 7.22
C THR A 24 -14.40 3.29 5.82
N ALA A 25 -13.79 2.60 4.86
CA ALA A 25 -13.71 3.06 3.48
C ALA A 25 -15.10 3.22 2.85
N ARG A 26 -15.98 2.24 3.06
CA ARG A 26 -17.40 2.32 2.63
C ARG A 26 -18.13 3.48 3.29
N ARG A 27 -17.89 3.73 4.58
CA ARG A 27 -18.52 4.86 5.29
C ARG A 27 -18.03 6.20 4.75
N CYS A 28 -16.75 6.32 4.42
CA CYS A 28 -16.19 7.52 3.80
C CYS A 28 -16.81 7.79 2.42
N ALA A 29 -16.86 6.78 1.55
CA ALA A 29 -17.48 6.89 0.24
C ALA A 29 -18.97 7.26 0.33
N ALA A 30 -19.72 6.62 1.24
CA ALA A 30 -21.13 6.95 1.50
C ALA A 30 -21.35 8.37 2.03
N ALA A 31 -20.33 9.00 2.59
CA ALA A 31 -20.35 10.41 3.02
C ALA A 31 -19.96 11.39 1.90
N GLY A 32 -19.73 10.90 0.67
CA GLY A 32 -19.38 11.72 -0.49
C GLY A 32 -17.88 11.97 -0.66
N MET A 33 -17.02 11.31 0.11
CA MET A 33 -15.55 11.41 -0.02
C MET A 33 -15.06 10.42 -1.05
N ARG A 34 -14.34 10.86 -2.08
CA ARG A 34 -13.67 9.95 -3.02
C ARG A 34 -12.59 9.19 -2.26
N THR A 35 -12.77 7.89 -2.07
CA THR A 35 -12.02 7.08 -1.12
C THR A 35 -11.29 5.96 -1.84
N VAL A 36 -10.03 5.73 -1.47
CA VAL A 36 -9.30 4.52 -1.86
C VAL A 36 -9.00 3.68 -0.61
N ILE A 37 -9.22 2.38 -0.70
CA ILE A 37 -8.72 1.39 0.27
C ILE A 37 -7.59 0.58 -0.36
N LEU A 38 -6.47 0.51 0.35
CA LEU A 38 -5.27 -0.24 -0.02
C LEU A 38 -5.07 -1.37 0.99
N SER A 39 -4.93 -2.62 0.52
CA SER A 39 -4.41 -3.70 1.35
C SER A 39 -2.93 -3.90 1.08
N THR A 40 -2.13 -4.06 2.13
CA THR A 40 -0.74 -4.51 2.05
C THR A 40 -0.59 -5.97 2.48
N ASP A 41 -1.70 -6.65 2.80
CA ASP A 41 -1.73 -8.06 3.21
C ASP A 41 -1.88 -8.96 1.98
N ALA A 42 -1.00 -9.96 1.86
CA ALA A 42 -1.01 -10.95 0.78
C ALA A 42 -2.16 -11.96 0.90
N ALA A 43 -2.92 -11.97 2.01
CA ALA A 43 -4.01 -12.91 2.24
C ALA A 43 -5.26 -12.69 1.36
N HIS A 44 -5.28 -11.69 0.47
CA HIS A 44 -6.39 -11.35 -0.45
C HIS A 44 -7.77 -11.20 0.22
N SER A 45 -7.79 -10.93 1.53
CA SER A 45 -9.01 -10.83 2.36
C SER A 45 -9.84 -9.58 2.08
N LEU A 46 -9.27 -8.60 1.36
CA LEU A 46 -9.95 -7.36 1.01
C LEU A 46 -11.01 -7.59 -0.07
N SER A 47 -10.67 -8.37 -1.10
CA SER A 47 -11.61 -8.76 -2.17
C SER A 47 -12.86 -9.44 -1.60
N ASP A 48 -12.66 -10.39 -0.68
CA ASP A 48 -13.75 -11.06 0.03
C ASP A 48 -14.60 -10.09 0.87
N SER A 49 -13.95 -9.16 1.57
CA SER A 49 -14.64 -8.18 2.43
C SER A 49 -15.46 -7.15 1.65
N LEU A 50 -15.09 -6.91 0.39
CA LEU A 50 -15.76 -5.97 -0.50
C LEU A 50 -16.74 -6.64 -1.48
N GLU A 51 -16.73 -7.97 -1.56
CA GLU A 51 -17.47 -8.76 -2.56
C GLU A 51 -17.17 -8.30 -4.00
N ALA A 52 -15.91 -7.95 -4.26
CA ALA A 52 -15.44 -7.41 -5.54
C ALA A 52 -14.02 -7.90 -5.85
N GLU A 53 -13.69 -8.06 -7.13
CA GLU A 53 -12.32 -8.36 -7.54
C GLU A 53 -11.43 -7.12 -7.35
N VAL A 54 -10.36 -7.26 -6.55
CA VAL A 54 -9.37 -6.21 -6.31
C VAL A 54 -8.01 -6.68 -6.84
N GLY A 55 -7.32 -5.80 -7.56
CA GLY A 55 -6.01 -6.08 -8.13
C GLY A 55 -4.95 -5.04 -7.76
N ALA A 56 -3.78 -5.16 -8.39
CA ALA A 56 -2.66 -4.22 -8.20
C ALA A 56 -2.94 -2.79 -8.66
N VAL A 57 -3.85 -2.62 -9.63
CA VAL A 57 -4.27 -1.31 -10.12
C VAL A 57 -5.55 -0.89 -9.40
N PRO A 58 -5.62 0.34 -8.86
CA PRO A 58 -6.85 0.86 -8.25
C PRO A 58 -8.03 0.79 -9.22
N SER A 59 -9.11 0.16 -8.78
CA SER A 59 -10.37 0.08 -9.54
C SER A 59 -11.54 0.53 -8.67
N GLU A 60 -12.57 1.12 -9.29
CA GLU A 60 -13.80 1.48 -8.58
C GLU A 60 -14.62 0.22 -8.31
N VAL A 61 -14.87 -0.08 -7.04
CA VAL A 61 -15.64 -1.26 -6.58
C VAL A 61 -17.05 -0.89 -6.12
N ALA A 62 -17.29 0.39 -5.80
CA ALA A 62 -18.59 0.97 -5.53
C ALA A 62 -18.53 2.49 -5.76
N PRO A 63 -19.65 3.22 -5.85
CA PRO A 63 -19.63 4.66 -6.09
C PRO A 63 -18.71 5.39 -5.11
N LEU A 64 -17.70 6.09 -5.64
CA LEU A 64 -16.68 6.82 -4.89
C LEU A 64 -15.73 5.96 -4.03
N LEU A 65 -15.77 4.63 -4.16
CA LEU A 65 -14.91 3.71 -3.44
C LEU A 65 -14.04 2.93 -4.43
N PHE A 66 -12.74 3.14 -4.28
CA PHE A 66 -11.70 2.47 -5.06
C PHE A 66 -10.97 1.49 -4.16
N ALA A 67 -10.54 0.36 -4.72
CA ALA A 67 -9.80 -0.66 -3.99
C ALA A 67 -8.53 -1.05 -4.74
N GLN A 68 -7.47 -1.36 -3.99
CA GLN A 68 -6.20 -1.84 -4.50
C GLN A 68 -5.58 -2.84 -3.51
N GLU A 69 -4.95 -3.89 -4.02
CA GLU A 69 -4.08 -4.79 -3.26
C GLU A 69 -2.63 -4.58 -3.70
N VAL A 70 -1.72 -4.31 -2.77
CA VAL A 70 -0.29 -4.14 -3.08
C VAL A 70 0.31 -5.51 -3.37
N GLN A 71 0.65 -5.75 -4.63
CA GLN A 71 1.38 -6.94 -5.04
C GLN A 71 2.87 -6.62 -5.05
N ALA A 72 3.53 -6.73 -3.89
CA ALA A 72 4.93 -6.33 -3.73
C ALA A 72 5.88 -7.02 -4.71
N GLN A 73 5.62 -8.28 -5.05
CA GLN A 73 6.42 -9.03 -6.03
C GLN A 73 6.31 -8.45 -7.45
N THR A 74 5.10 -8.07 -7.86
CA THR A 74 4.84 -7.41 -9.15
C THR A 74 5.34 -5.98 -9.18
N GLU A 75 5.25 -5.25 -8.06
CA GLU A 75 5.83 -3.91 -7.93
C GLU A 75 7.37 -3.96 -7.97
N MET A 76 7.97 -4.98 -7.37
CA MET A 76 9.41 -5.21 -7.41
C MET A 76 9.89 -5.44 -8.83
N GLU A 77 9.26 -6.33 -9.59
CA GLU A 77 9.64 -6.57 -10.99
C GLU A 77 9.54 -5.30 -11.87
N HIS A 78 8.55 -4.44 -11.62
CA HIS A 78 8.35 -3.22 -12.42
C HIS A 78 9.19 -2.01 -11.97
N ASN A 79 9.46 -1.87 -10.67
CA ASN A 79 10.09 -0.68 -10.08
C ASN A 79 11.49 -0.94 -9.49
N TRP A 80 12.03 -2.16 -9.58
CA TRP A 80 13.34 -2.50 -8.98
C TRP A 80 14.45 -1.54 -9.41
N ASP A 81 14.54 -1.20 -10.69
CA ASP A 81 15.59 -0.31 -11.19
C ASP A 81 15.53 1.10 -10.54
N ALA A 82 14.32 1.64 -10.38
CA ALA A 82 14.11 2.94 -9.75
C ALA A 82 14.40 2.89 -8.24
N VAL A 83 13.99 1.82 -7.57
CA VAL A 83 14.22 1.63 -6.12
C VAL A 83 15.70 1.36 -5.84
N SER A 84 16.35 0.54 -6.66
CA SER A 84 17.79 0.25 -6.58
C SER A 84 18.61 1.51 -6.81
N GLY A 85 18.24 2.35 -7.80
CA GLY A 85 18.88 3.66 -8.01
C GLY A 85 18.76 4.58 -6.78
N TRP A 86 17.54 4.74 -6.24
CA TRP A 86 17.33 5.54 -5.03
C TRP A 86 18.07 5.00 -3.80
N LEU A 87 18.07 3.68 -3.61
CA LEU A 87 18.77 3.02 -2.51
C LEU A 87 20.30 3.17 -2.67
N GLY A 88 20.80 3.05 -3.90
CA GLY A 88 22.20 3.27 -4.25
C GLY A 88 22.66 4.69 -3.91
N GLU A 89 21.88 5.72 -4.26
CA GLU A 89 22.15 7.11 -3.88
C GLU A 89 22.18 7.28 -2.35
N LEU A 90 21.18 6.73 -1.65
CA LEU A 90 21.09 6.80 -0.19
C LEU A 90 22.27 6.12 0.53
N LEU A 91 22.76 5.01 -0.03
CA LEU A 91 23.88 4.24 0.51
C LEU A 91 25.22 4.89 0.18
N ALA A 92 25.38 5.46 -1.01
CA ALA A 92 26.56 6.23 -1.41
C ALA A 92 26.77 7.46 -0.51
N ASP A 93 25.68 8.17 -0.17
CA ASP A 93 25.69 9.27 0.81
C ASP A 93 26.14 8.83 2.21
N ARG A 94 26.06 7.52 2.51
CA ARG A 94 26.55 6.91 3.75
C ARG A 94 27.89 6.20 3.61
N GLY A 95 28.56 6.33 2.46
CA GLY A 95 29.90 5.80 2.22
C GLY A 95 29.96 4.30 1.90
N VAL A 96 28.83 3.70 1.50
CA VAL A 96 28.77 2.30 1.06
C VAL A 96 29.03 2.24 -0.46
N ASP A 97 29.84 1.28 -0.89
CA ASP A 97 30.18 1.09 -2.31
C ASP A 97 28.95 0.64 -3.11
N PRO A 98 28.56 1.34 -4.18
CA PRO A 98 27.39 1.02 -5.00
C PRO A 98 27.44 -0.40 -5.62
N ILE A 99 28.63 -0.99 -5.78
CA ILE A 99 28.79 -2.36 -6.30
C ILE A 99 28.27 -3.41 -5.31
N VAL A 100 28.33 -3.13 -4.00
CA VAL A 100 27.79 -4.03 -2.96
C VAL A 100 26.26 -3.95 -2.89
N ALA A 101 25.67 -2.82 -3.34
CA ALA A 101 24.23 -2.64 -3.40
C ALA A 101 23.58 -3.47 -4.53
N GLU A 102 24.31 -3.69 -5.63
CA GLU A 102 23.83 -4.46 -6.80
C GLU A 102 23.81 -5.99 -6.53
N GLU A 103 24.62 -6.47 -5.56
CA GLU A 103 24.61 -7.88 -5.11
C GLU A 103 23.62 -8.17 -3.96
N LEU A 104 22.90 -7.14 -3.46
CA LEU A 104 21.89 -7.33 -2.42
C LEU A 104 20.61 -7.91 -3.03
N THR A 105 20.37 -9.20 -2.78
CA THR A 105 19.03 -9.80 -2.83
C THR A 105 18.04 -8.93 -2.04
N VAL A 106 16.81 -8.76 -2.56
CA VAL A 106 15.67 -8.01 -1.98
C VAL A 106 15.88 -7.71 -0.49
N PRO A 107 16.24 -6.48 -0.09
CA PRO A 107 16.53 -6.18 1.29
C PRO A 107 15.30 -6.40 2.19
N PRO A 108 15.48 -6.75 3.48
CA PRO A 108 14.36 -6.87 4.39
C PRO A 108 13.61 -5.54 4.48
N GLY A 109 12.28 -5.59 4.48
CA GLY A 109 11.44 -4.39 4.54
C GLY A 109 11.00 -3.82 3.18
N MET A 110 11.33 -4.49 2.06
CA MET A 110 10.98 -4.02 0.72
C MET A 110 9.47 -4.00 0.46
N ASP A 111 8.73 -4.98 0.95
CA ASP A 111 7.27 -5.06 0.78
C ASP A 111 6.57 -3.88 1.47
N GLU A 112 7.07 -3.50 2.66
CA GLU A 112 6.63 -2.32 3.40
C GLU A 112 7.01 -1.02 2.68
N LEU A 113 8.19 -0.96 2.07
CA LEU A 113 8.60 0.20 1.27
C LEU A 113 7.68 0.39 0.06
N PHE A 114 7.39 -0.65 -0.71
CA PHE A 114 6.45 -0.56 -1.83
C PHE A 114 5.05 -0.12 -1.38
N SER A 115 4.59 -0.66 -0.25
CA SER A 115 3.33 -0.24 0.36
C SER A 115 3.32 1.24 0.71
N LEU A 116 4.40 1.76 1.30
CA LEU A 116 4.56 3.18 1.61
C LEU A 116 4.61 4.05 0.35
N LEU A 117 5.29 3.60 -0.71
CA LEU A 117 5.35 4.32 -1.99
C LEU A 117 3.96 4.41 -2.64
N GLN A 118 3.16 3.34 -2.57
CA GLN A 118 1.78 3.35 -3.06
C GLN A 118 0.89 4.31 -2.26
N ILE A 119 1.00 4.33 -0.93
CA ILE A 119 0.30 5.31 -0.08
C ILE A 119 0.70 6.74 -0.45
N LYS A 120 2.01 6.98 -0.64
CA LYS A 120 2.53 8.29 -1.04
C LYS A 120 1.97 8.73 -2.40
N ARG A 121 1.93 7.82 -3.38
CA ARG A 121 1.39 8.07 -4.71
C ARG A 121 -0.06 8.52 -4.65
N HIS A 122 -0.90 7.84 -3.86
CA HIS A 122 -2.30 8.24 -3.64
C HIS A 122 -2.45 9.56 -2.91
N HIS A 123 -1.56 9.84 -1.96
CA HIS A 123 -1.55 11.10 -1.24
C HIS A 123 -1.23 12.29 -2.16
N ASP A 124 -0.20 12.12 -3.01
CA ASP A 124 0.29 13.18 -3.90
C ASP A 124 -0.59 13.39 -5.14
N SER A 125 -1.34 12.38 -5.57
CA SER A 125 -2.18 12.47 -6.78
C SER A 125 -3.28 13.52 -6.66
N GLY A 126 -3.73 13.83 -5.43
CA GLY A 126 -4.85 14.73 -5.17
C GLY A 126 -6.19 14.19 -5.66
N GLU A 127 -6.27 12.90 -6.01
CA GLU A 127 -7.47 12.27 -6.56
C GLU A 127 -8.49 11.86 -5.51
N PHE A 128 -8.04 11.60 -4.30
CA PHE A 128 -8.84 11.07 -3.21
C PHE A 128 -8.93 12.08 -2.07
N ASP A 129 -10.05 12.02 -1.33
CA ASP A 129 -10.27 12.75 -0.09
C ASP A 129 -9.87 11.90 1.13
N ALA A 130 -9.95 10.57 1.01
CA ALA A 130 -9.59 9.62 2.06
C ALA A 130 -8.80 8.43 1.51
N ILE A 131 -7.74 8.05 2.23
CA ILE A 131 -6.89 6.89 1.94
C ILE A 131 -6.97 5.97 3.15
N VAL A 132 -7.56 4.79 3.00
CA VAL A 132 -7.67 3.78 4.05
C VAL A 132 -6.67 2.67 3.76
N VAL A 133 -5.87 2.30 4.76
CA VAL A 133 -4.81 1.29 4.60
C VAL A 133 -5.09 0.11 5.54
N ASP A 134 -5.33 -1.06 4.98
CA ASP A 134 -5.32 -2.33 5.70
C ASP A 134 -3.89 -2.89 5.70
N CYS A 135 -3.20 -2.74 6.82
CA CYS A 135 -1.80 -3.16 6.91
C CYS A 135 -1.68 -4.66 7.15
N ALA A 136 -0.63 -5.24 6.58
CA ALA A 136 -0.19 -6.61 6.85
C ALA A 136 -0.07 -6.85 8.37
N PRO A 137 -0.30 -8.09 8.83
CA PRO A 137 -0.16 -8.46 10.23
C PRO A 137 1.23 -8.11 10.79
N THR A 138 1.28 -7.47 11.95
CA THR A 138 2.56 -7.20 12.63
C THR A 138 3.00 -8.43 13.43
N GLY A 139 4.06 -9.12 12.98
CA GLY A 139 4.75 -10.19 13.68
C GLY A 139 4.46 -11.61 13.18
N GLU A 140 5.51 -12.42 13.05
CA GLU A 140 5.42 -13.88 12.93
C GLU A 140 5.07 -14.47 14.31
N THR A 141 4.09 -15.37 14.36
CA THR A 141 3.89 -16.27 15.51
C THR A 141 4.74 -17.51 15.36
#